data_AF-A0A7S2UNV3-F1
#
_entry.id   AF-A0A7S2UNV3-F1
#
_cell.length_a   1.000
_cell.length_b   1.000
_cell.length_c   1.000
_cell.angle_alpha   90.00
_cell.angle_beta   90.00
_cell.angle_gamma   90.00
#
_symmetry.space_group_name_H-M   'P 1'
#
loop_
_entity.id
_entity.type
_entity.pdbx_description
1 polymer ?
#
loop_
_entity_poly.entity_id
_entity_poly.type
_entity_poly.pdbx_seq_one_letter_code
_entity_poly.pdbx_strand_id
1 'polypeptide(L)'
;MSEGRERTSLVPLVLWSATLLRTLVGFQPHSGQDNYHGKSDGYGGDYEAQRHWMELTWHLPIADWYRYDLQYWGLDYPPLTAYVSYVCGAASEWLVGPETVELFGSRGYEDPIHKAFMRGTVLALDVMIYYSAVYVVSKRLGNNESERLWILILALMQPAIILIDHGHFQYNTVSMGLALWSFHFMTKGFDDKTRVKTDNDVGHFSNCVAGSIFFCLALNFKQMTLYYAPAVFAYLLGRCFVRQNIVTDMKRSTVNGQVVKRFAALGVTVILTFLALWWPFVVYTSSYDGNASVSHRLLHIVGRIFPFQRGLFEGKVSNLWCTLSIKPVSIRRRLPEDIQPLIALAVTFLLILPACIKLFFVGRDGASQRKTCNAHLKTLLWGSMSTSLSFFLASFQVHEKSILITLAPASLLIEDATTFVSLLSVVSVWTLWPLIQTDRLQVAYVACTVIFLLLLILRRISIPEKTVTGDSLESYSWGKAIAFAFSTVMIGLHVLEICISPPAKLPDLFPVLWSIFGCGYFCLAWCMTCWRLFSTDMIQMEPMKHTKKAQ
;
A
#
# COMPACT_ATOMS: atom_id res chain seq x y z
N MET A 1 -43.10 -12.42 -23.01
CA MET A 1 -42.91 -12.94 -21.63
C MET A 1 -41.49 -12.62 -21.22
N SER A 2 -41.34 -11.62 -20.36
CA SER A 2 -40.07 -11.19 -19.77
C SER A 2 -39.66 -12.17 -18.68
N GLU A 3 -38.68 -13.02 -18.94
CA GLU A 3 -37.96 -13.69 -17.85
C GLU A 3 -37.00 -12.69 -17.21
N GLY A 4 -37.53 -11.93 -16.26
CA GLY A 4 -36.75 -11.24 -15.24
C GLY A 4 -36.09 -12.27 -14.34
N ARG A 5 -35.01 -12.90 -14.81
CA ARG A 5 -34.11 -13.65 -13.93
C ARG A 5 -33.32 -12.62 -13.13
N GLU A 6 -33.70 -12.39 -11.88
CA GLU A 6 -32.86 -11.74 -10.88
C GLU A 6 -31.48 -12.41 -10.95
N ARG A 7 -30.49 -11.74 -11.56
CA ARG A 7 -29.10 -12.16 -11.41
C ARG A 7 -28.73 -11.87 -9.97
N THR A 8 -28.78 -12.89 -9.12
CA THR A 8 -28.21 -12.85 -7.78
C THR A 8 -26.75 -12.43 -7.91
N SER A 9 -26.44 -11.22 -7.47
CA SER A 9 -25.08 -10.68 -7.51
C SER A 9 -24.18 -11.61 -6.68
N LEU A 10 -23.06 -12.07 -7.25
CA LEU A 10 -22.08 -12.90 -6.53
C LEU A 10 -21.24 -12.09 -5.53
N VAL A 11 -21.40 -10.76 -5.50
CA VAL A 11 -20.61 -9.87 -4.63
C VAL A 11 -20.74 -10.23 -3.15
N PRO A 12 -21.94 -10.41 -2.56
CA PRO A 12 -22.05 -10.75 -1.15
C PRO A 12 -21.30 -12.05 -0.81
N LEU A 13 -21.37 -13.06 -1.68
CA LEU A 13 -20.64 -14.32 -1.49
C LEU A 13 -19.12 -14.12 -1.47
N VAL A 14 -18.59 -13.23 -2.32
CA VAL A 14 -17.16 -12.86 -2.32
C VAL A 14 -16.79 -12.16 -1.02
N LEU A 15 -17.58 -11.19 -0.58
CA LEU A 15 -17.30 -10.46 0.67
C LEU A 15 -17.36 -11.40 1.89
N TRP A 16 -18.34 -12.29 1.94
CA TRP A 16 -18.46 -13.31 2.99
C TRP A 16 -17.27 -14.27 2.99
N SER A 17 -16.89 -14.80 1.82
CA SER A 17 -15.73 -15.69 1.69
C SER A 17 -14.43 -15.01 2.12
N ALA A 18 -14.23 -13.75 1.73
CA ALA A 18 -13.03 -12.98 2.07
C ALA A 18 -12.94 -12.67 3.58
N THR A 19 -14.09 -12.38 4.20
CA THR A 19 -14.24 -12.15 5.65
C THR A 19 -14.00 -13.45 6.43
N LEU A 20 -14.57 -14.56 5.96
CA LEU A 20 -14.37 -15.88 6.56
C LEU A 20 -12.89 -16.27 6.56
N LEU A 21 -12.19 -16.12 5.42
CA LEU A 21 -10.77 -16.46 5.34
C LEU A 21 -9.92 -15.64 6.34
N ARG A 22 -10.17 -14.34 6.46
CA ARG A 22 -9.50 -13.47 7.45
C ARG A 22 -9.77 -13.91 8.89
N THR A 23 -11.02 -14.24 9.18
CA THR A 23 -11.44 -14.73 10.49
C THR A 23 -10.73 -16.05 10.83
N LEU A 24 -10.65 -16.99 9.87
CA LEU A 24 -9.95 -18.26 10.02
C LEU A 24 -8.44 -18.07 10.26
N VAL A 25 -7.80 -17.13 9.57
CA VAL A 25 -6.41 -16.76 9.83
C VAL A 25 -6.24 -16.16 11.23
N GLY A 26 -7.22 -15.40 11.72
CA GLY A 26 -7.21 -14.77 13.04
C GLY A 26 -7.11 -15.74 14.23
N PHE A 27 -7.49 -17.01 14.06
CA PHE A 27 -7.34 -18.06 15.06
C PHE A 27 -5.88 -18.49 15.28
N GLN A 28 -5.00 -18.26 14.30
CA GLN A 28 -3.58 -18.58 14.43
C GLN A 28 -2.86 -17.61 15.38
N PRO A 29 -1.63 -17.94 15.82
CA PRO A 29 -0.84 -17.06 16.67
C PRO A 29 -0.68 -15.66 16.08
N HIS A 30 -0.65 -14.62 16.93
CA HIS A 30 -0.24 -13.27 16.50
C HIS A 30 1.25 -13.06 16.72
N SER A 31 1.80 -11.95 16.21
CA SER A 31 3.18 -11.59 16.48
C SER A 31 3.40 -11.44 17.99
N GLY A 32 4.49 -12.04 18.49
CA GLY A 32 4.88 -12.02 19.88
C GLY A 32 4.06 -12.87 20.86
N GLN A 33 3.07 -13.66 20.41
CA GLN A 33 2.20 -14.44 21.31
C GLN A 33 2.97 -15.42 22.22
N ASP A 34 2.59 -15.52 23.49
CA ASP A 34 3.21 -16.34 24.53
C ASP A 34 4.68 -15.94 24.83
N ASN A 35 5.08 -14.73 24.41
CA ASN A 35 6.45 -14.24 24.47
C ASN A 35 7.51 -15.24 23.94
N TYR A 36 7.18 -15.97 22.87
CA TYR A 36 8.05 -17.01 22.33
C TYR A 36 9.44 -16.52 21.90
N HIS A 37 9.60 -15.20 21.67
CA HIS A 37 10.89 -14.58 21.38
C HIS A 37 11.82 -14.43 22.57
N GLY A 38 11.30 -14.51 23.81
CA GLY A 38 12.07 -14.39 25.05
C GLY A 38 12.79 -13.04 25.23
N LYS A 39 12.44 -12.00 24.46
CA LYS A 39 13.05 -10.67 24.56
C LYS A 39 12.30 -9.80 25.55
N SER A 40 12.96 -9.39 26.64
CA SER A 40 12.43 -8.44 27.63
C SER A 40 12.04 -7.10 27.00
N ASP A 41 12.79 -6.66 26.00
CA ASP A 41 12.70 -5.31 25.43
C ASP A 41 11.67 -5.20 24.29
N GLY A 42 10.98 -6.30 23.96
CA GLY A 42 10.02 -6.38 22.86
C GLY A 42 8.90 -7.39 23.14
N TYR A 43 8.52 -7.55 24.40
CA TYR A 43 7.48 -8.48 24.84
C TYR A 43 6.19 -8.28 24.03
N GLY A 44 5.60 -9.37 23.53
CA GLY A 44 4.27 -9.37 22.90
C GLY A 44 4.18 -8.82 21.46
N GLY A 45 5.30 -8.38 20.87
CA GLY A 45 5.39 -8.03 19.44
C GLY A 45 4.44 -6.91 18.98
N ASP A 46 4.07 -6.93 17.69
CA ASP A 46 3.21 -5.90 17.11
C ASP A 46 1.78 -5.93 17.70
N TYR A 47 1.31 -7.06 18.22
CA TYR A 47 0.01 -7.16 18.90
C TYR A 47 0.00 -6.33 20.19
N GLU A 48 1.02 -6.53 21.04
CA GLU A 48 1.16 -5.80 22.30
C GLU A 48 1.39 -4.31 22.06
N ALA A 49 2.11 -3.94 20.99
CA ALA A 49 2.25 -2.55 20.62
C ALA A 49 0.89 -1.86 20.40
N GLN A 50 0.00 -2.49 19.63
CA GLN A 50 -1.34 -1.94 19.39
C GLN A 50 -2.19 -1.91 20.66
N ARG A 51 -2.14 -2.97 21.49
CA ARG A 51 -2.85 -3.01 22.77
C ARG A 51 -2.38 -1.90 23.69
N HIS A 52 -1.07 -1.71 23.81
CA HIS A 52 -0.50 -0.66 24.64
C HIS A 52 -0.88 0.73 24.13
N TRP A 53 -0.98 0.93 22.81
CA TRP A 53 -1.50 2.18 22.25
C TRP A 53 -2.97 2.42 22.63
N MET A 54 -3.80 1.38 22.71
CA MET A 54 -5.18 1.50 23.20
C MET A 54 -5.22 1.88 24.69
N GLU A 55 -4.43 1.23 25.53
CA GLU A 55 -4.24 1.55 26.96
C GLU A 55 -3.84 3.03 27.16
N LEU A 56 -2.74 3.45 26.52
CA LEU A 56 -2.18 4.78 26.76
C LEU A 56 -3.09 5.89 26.21
N THR A 57 -3.70 5.68 25.04
CA THR A 57 -4.53 6.74 24.43
C THR A 57 -5.83 6.93 25.20
N TRP A 58 -6.39 5.84 25.73
CA TRP A 58 -7.62 5.86 26.50
C TRP A 58 -7.47 6.51 27.88
N HIS A 59 -6.37 6.23 28.59
CA HIS A 59 -6.19 6.70 29.97
C HIS A 59 -5.36 7.99 30.12
N LEU A 60 -4.46 8.31 29.18
CA LEU A 60 -3.59 9.48 29.32
C LEU A 60 -4.19 10.71 28.63
N PRO A 61 -3.90 11.93 29.13
CA PRO A 61 -4.16 13.16 28.40
C PRO A 61 -3.53 13.13 27.01
N ILE A 62 -4.22 13.68 26.01
CA ILE A 62 -3.77 13.66 24.61
C ILE A 62 -2.35 14.20 24.40
N ALA A 63 -1.93 15.17 25.21
CA ALA A 63 -0.59 15.75 25.11
C ALA A 63 0.53 14.76 25.51
N ASP A 64 0.21 13.74 26.32
CA ASP A 64 1.17 12.79 26.89
C ASP A 64 1.29 11.51 26.04
N TRP A 65 0.41 11.30 25.04
CA TRP A 65 0.38 10.10 24.18
C TRP A 65 1.72 9.76 23.50
N TYR A 66 2.51 10.77 23.14
CA TYR A 66 3.82 10.60 22.47
C TYR A 66 5.01 10.82 23.41
N ARG A 67 4.80 10.81 24.74
CA ARG A 67 5.86 11.04 25.75
C ARG A 67 5.96 9.91 26.76
N TYR A 68 4.83 9.28 27.04
CA TYR A 68 4.76 8.24 28.04
C TYR A 68 5.53 6.98 27.62
N ASP A 69 6.30 6.45 28.57
CA ASP A 69 7.09 5.21 28.54
C ASP A 69 7.59 4.78 27.14
N LEU A 70 8.45 5.60 26.54
CA LEU A 70 8.93 5.41 25.17
C LEU A 70 9.72 4.11 24.95
N GLN A 71 10.14 3.42 26.02
CA GLN A 71 10.88 2.16 25.94
C GLN A 71 9.95 0.94 25.81
N TYR A 72 8.70 1.04 26.28
CA TYR A 72 7.71 -0.02 26.18
C TYR A 72 6.67 0.33 25.12
N TRP A 73 6.94 -0.06 23.87
CA TRP A 73 6.02 0.13 22.74
C TRP A 73 5.43 1.55 22.61
N GLY A 74 6.27 2.57 22.74
CA GLY A 74 5.84 3.96 22.58
C GLY A 74 5.13 4.22 21.24
N LEU A 75 4.22 5.19 21.24
CA LEU A 75 3.40 5.51 20.07
C LEU A 75 4.26 6.09 18.93
N ASP A 76 4.37 5.33 17.83
CA ASP A 76 5.25 5.65 16.69
C ASP A 76 4.48 5.98 15.41
N TYR A 77 3.15 5.94 15.45
CA TYR A 77 2.29 6.22 14.29
C TYR A 77 1.69 7.62 14.39
N PRO A 78 1.33 8.26 13.27
CA PRO A 78 0.78 9.60 13.30
C PRO A 78 -0.63 9.67 13.94
N PRO A 79 -1.15 10.89 14.18
CA PRO A 79 -2.31 11.11 15.05
C PRO A 79 -3.58 10.33 14.72
N LEU A 80 -3.85 10.01 13.45
CA LEU A 80 -5.09 9.30 13.10
C LEU A 80 -5.08 7.86 13.63
N THR A 81 -3.92 7.21 13.70
CA THR A 81 -3.81 5.91 14.39
C THR A 81 -4.10 6.06 15.87
N ALA A 82 -3.57 7.09 16.53
CA ALA A 82 -3.80 7.33 17.95
C ALA A 82 -5.29 7.52 18.26
N TYR A 83 -6.02 8.26 17.41
CA TYR A 83 -7.48 8.40 17.55
C TYR A 83 -8.24 7.09 17.36
N VAL A 84 -7.79 6.23 16.44
CA VAL A 84 -8.38 4.90 16.27
C VAL A 84 -8.07 4.01 17.48
N SER A 85 -6.84 4.03 18.00
CA SER A 85 -6.47 3.35 19.25
C SER A 85 -7.31 3.83 20.43
N TYR A 86 -7.59 5.13 20.53
CA TYR A 86 -8.46 5.69 21.57
C TYR A 86 -9.88 5.09 21.52
N VAL A 87 -10.49 5.07 20.33
CA VAL A 87 -11.83 4.49 20.15
C VAL A 87 -11.83 2.99 20.40
N CYS A 88 -10.80 2.27 19.94
CA CYS A 88 -10.66 0.85 20.20
C CYS A 88 -10.41 0.55 21.68
N GLY A 89 -9.65 1.38 22.40
CA GLY A 89 -9.42 1.24 23.84
C GLY A 89 -10.71 1.40 24.64
N ALA A 90 -11.49 2.43 24.33
CA ALA A 90 -12.82 2.62 24.91
C ALA A 90 -13.75 1.41 24.66
N ALA A 91 -13.73 0.89 23.44
CA ALA A 91 -14.52 -0.28 23.07
C ALA A 91 -14.02 -1.56 23.77
N SER A 92 -12.70 -1.69 23.99
CA SER A 92 -12.09 -2.84 24.68
C SER A 92 -12.53 -2.90 26.14
N GLU A 93 -12.43 -1.79 26.86
CA GLU A 93 -12.91 -1.70 28.24
C GLU A 93 -14.41 -2.02 28.33
N TRP A 94 -15.21 -1.48 27.40
CA TRP A 94 -16.66 -1.63 27.46
C TRP A 94 -17.16 -3.03 27.05
N LEU A 95 -16.55 -3.66 26.04
CA LEU A 95 -17.02 -4.94 25.49
C LEU A 95 -16.37 -6.17 26.13
N VAL A 96 -15.12 -6.05 26.56
CA VAL A 96 -14.33 -7.18 27.05
C VAL A 96 -14.11 -7.06 28.57
N GLY A 97 -13.60 -5.91 29.01
CA GLY A 97 -13.38 -5.63 30.43
C GLY A 97 -12.25 -4.62 30.65
N PRO A 98 -12.27 -3.89 31.79
CA PRO A 98 -11.28 -2.87 32.11
C PRO A 98 -9.84 -3.41 32.18
N GLU A 99 -9.64 -4.67 32.55
CA GLU A 99 -8.34 -5.34 32.63
C GLU A 99 -7.57 -5.37 31.30
N THR A 100 -8.26 -5.22 30.17
CA THR A 100 -7.64 -5.25 28.83
C THR A 100 -6.79 -4.01 28.52
N VAL A 101 -7.15 -2.88 29.13
CA VAL A 101 -6.53 -1.56 28.93
C VAL A 101 -6.13 -0.90 30.24
N GLU A 102 -6.18 -1.62 31.37
CA GLU A 102 -5.81 -1.09 32.68
C GLU A 102 -4.39 -0.52 32.67
N LEU A 103 -4.26 0.77 32.97
CA LEU A 103 -2.98 1.46 32.96
C LEU A 103 -2.01 0.77 33.95
N PHE A 104 -0.83 0.37 33.47
CA PHE A 104 0.19 -0.39 34.22
C PHE A 104 -0.16 -1.85 34.56
N GLY A 105 -1.44 -2.22 34.65
CA GLY A 105 -1.90 -3.57 34.98
C GLY A 105 -2.00 -4.50 33.77
N SER A 106 -2.28 -3.95 32.60
CA SER A 106 -2.61 -4.72 31.37
C SER A 106 -1.40 -5.03 30.47
N ARG A 107 -0.17 -4.73 30.91
CA ARG A 107 1.04 -5.00 30.11
C ARG A 107 1.22 -6.49 29.85
N GLY A 108 1.25 -6.85 28.58
CA GLY A 108 1.35 -8.24 28.16
C GLY A 108 0.09 -9.07 28.44
N TYR A 109 -1.07 -8.43 28.49
CA TYR A 109 -2.35 -9.11 28.71
C TYR A 109 -2.69 -10.06 27.57
N GLU A 110 -2.74 -11.36 27.88
CA GLU A 110 -3.11 -12.42 26.94
C GLU A 110 -4.40 -13.11 27.41
N ASP A 111 -5.46 -12.96 26.61
CA ASP A 111 -6.75 -13.60 26.84
C ASP A 111 -7.41 -13.92 25.48
N PRO A 112 -8.04 -15.10 25.30
CA PRO A 112 -8.69 -15.47 24.04
C PRO A 112 -9.83 -14.53 23.61
N ILE A 113 -10.60 -13.96 24.55
CA ILE A 113 -11.72 -13.05 24.25
C ILE A 113 -11.16 -11.70 23.79
N HIS A 114 -10.14 -11.18 24.48
CA HIS A 114 -9.44 -9.98 24.06
C HIS A 114 -8.75 -10.16 22.71
N LYS A 115 -8.14 -11.32 22.44
CA LYS A 115 -7.62 -11.67 21.11
C LYS A 115 -8.71 -11.62 20.04
N ALA A 116 -9.89 -12.18 20.32
CA ALA A 116 -11.01 -12.13 19.39
C ALA A 116 -11.49 -10.70 19.14
N PHE A 117 -11.56 -9.86 20.19
CA PHE A 117 -11.89 -8.44 20.08
C PHE A 117 -10.88 -7.70 19.18
N MET A 118 -9.59 -7.85 19.47
CA MET A 118 -8.50 -7.23 18.71
C MET A 118 -8.50 -7.66 17.24
N ARG A 119 -8.75 -8.94 16.94
CA ARG A 119 -8.93 -9.41 15.55
C ARG A 119 -10.18 -8.79 14.91
N GLY A 120 -11.25 -8.63 15.68
CA GLY A 120 -12.50 -8.01 15.27
C GLY A 120 -12.35 -6.54 14.89
N THR A 121 -11.54 -5.75 15.60
CA THR A 121 -11.30 -4.34 15.26
C THR A 121 -10.57 -4.19 13.94
N VAL A 122 -9.54 -5.01 13.67
CA VAL A 122 -8.84 -5.06 12.38
C VAL A 122 -9.82 -5.43 11.26
N LEU A 123 -10.64 -6.46 11.47
CA LEU A 123 -11.62 -6.92 10.49
C LEU A 123 -12.70 -5.86 10.18
N ALA A 124 -13.22 -5.19 11.21
CA ALA A 124 -14.21 -4.14 11.05
C ALA A 124 -13.65 -2.98 10.20
N LEU A 125 -12.44 -2.50 10.52
CA LEU A 125 -11.80 -1.41 9.79
C LEU A 125 -11.40 -1.81 8.35
N ASP A 126 -10.94 -3.06 8.14
CA ASP A 126 -10.67 -3.61 6.81
C ASP A 126 -11.94 -3.60 5.94
N VAL A 127 -13.07 -4.08 6.46
CA VAL A 127 -14.35 -4.08 5.75
C VAL A 127 -14.87 -2.66 5.48
N MET A 128 -14.79 -1.76 6.47
CA MET A 128 -15.30 -0.39 6.32
C MET A 128 -14.49 0.42 5.31
N ILE A 129 -13.17 0.26 5.27
CA ILE A 129 -12.27 1.17 4.55
C ILE A 129 -11.66 0.52 3.31
N TYR A 130 -11.04 -0.65 3.45
CA TYR A 130 -10.33 -1.30 2.34
C TYR A 130 -11.28 -2.05 1.41
N TYR A 131 -12.22 -2.85 1.94
CA TYR A 131 -13.20 -3.56 1.10
C TYR A 131 -14.05 -2.59 0.29
N SER A 132 -14.51 -1.51 0.93
CA SER A 132 -15.32 -0.49 0.27
C SER A 132 -14.53 0.19 -0.86
N ALA A 133 -13.26 0.53 -0.64
CA ALA A 133 -12.38 1.09 -1.67
C ALA A 133 -12.15 0.12 -2.83
N VAL A 134 -11.77 -1.13 -2.53
CA VAL A 134 -11.52 -2.18 -3.53
C VAL A 134 -12.78 -2.45 -4.37
N TYR A 135 -13.95 -2.52 -3.74
CA TYR A 135 -15.23 -2.71 -4.43
C TYR A 135 -15.56 -1.57 -5.40
N VAL A 136 -15.35 -0.32 -4.97
CA VAL A 136 -15.62 0.84 -5.83
C VAL A 136 -14.60 0.95 -6.97
N VAL A 137 -13.33 0.64 -6.70
CA VAL A 137 -12.28 0.67 -7.73
C VAL A 137 -12.45 -0.47 -8.72
N SER A 138 -12.78 -1.69 -8.27
CA SER A 138 -13.01 -2.84 -9.16
C SER A 138 -14.16 -2.59 -10.14
N LYS A 139 -15.26 -1.96 -9.67
CA LYS A 139 -16.37 -1.52 -10.52
C LYS A 139 -15.95 -0.55 -11.62
N ARG A 140 -15.02 0.36 -11.34
CA ARG A 140 -14.50 1.29 -12.34
C ARG A 140 -13.58 0.59 -13.34
N LEU A 141 -12.70 -0.29 -12.88
CA LEU A 141 -11.68 -0.91 -13.71
C LEU A 141 -12.20 -1.99 -14.66
N GLY A 142 -13.15 -2.82 -14.22
CA GLY A 142 -13.65 -3.94 -15.02
C GLY A 142 -14.66 -3.52 -16.09
N ASN A 143 -14.50 -4.03 -17.31
CA ASN A 143 -15.35 -3.68 -18.46
C ASN A 143 -16.73 -4.37 -18.40
N ASN A 144 -16.78 -5.56 -17.82
CA ASN A 144 -17.98 -6.37 -17.64
C ASN A 144 -18.08 -6.89 -16.19
N GLU A 145 -19.21 -7.52 -15.86
CA GLU A 145 -19.48 -8.04 -14.50
C GLU A 145 -18.44 -9.08 -14.04
N SER A 146 -17.99 -9.95 -14.94
CA SER A 146 -17.01 -11.00 -14.65
C SER A 146 -15.63 -10.41 -14.30
N GLU A 147 -15.11 -9.50 -15.12
CA GLU A 147 -13.83 -8.80 -14.84
C GLU A 147 -13.89 -8.05 -13.51
N ARG A 148 -15.00 -7.35 -13.23
CA ARG A 148 -15.17 -6.63 -11.95
C ARG A 148 -15.13 -7.58 -10.76
N LEU A 149 -15.76 -8.74 -10.90
CA LEU A 149 -15.80 -9.76 -9.86
C LEU A 149 -14.41 -10.38 -9.63
N TRP A 150 -13.66 -10.68 -10.70
CA TRP A 150 -12.31 -11.23 -10.56
C TRP A 150 -11.30 -10.24 -9.97
N ILE A 151 -11.37 -8.95 -10.35
CA ILE A 151 -10.58 -7.90 -9.69
C ILE A 151 -10.91 -7.86 -8.20
N LEU A 152 -12.20 -7.89 -7.85
CA LEU A 152 -12.64 -7.88 -6.45
C LEU A 152 -12.13 -9.10 -5.67
N ILE A 153 -12.33 -10.31 -6.21
CA ILE A 153 -11.90 -11.57 -5.61
C ILE A 153 -10.40 -11.56 -5.36
N LEU A 154 -9.60 -11.30 -6.39
CA LEU A 154 -8.14 -11.42 -6.30
C LEU A 154 -7.52 -10.31 -5.47
N ALA A 155 -8.09 -9.10 -5.46
CA ALA A 155 -7.63 -8.03 -4.56
C ALA A 155 -7.96 -8.33 -3.09
N LEU A 156 -9.16 -8.83 -2.78
CA LEU A 156 -9.54 -9.16 -1.40
C LEU A 156 -8.88 -10.45 -0.89
N MET A 157 -8.53 -11.38 -1.77
CA MET A 157 -7.89 -12.66 -1.43
C MET A 157 -6.36 -12.60 -1.44
N GLN A 158 -5.77 -11.41 -1.45
CA GLN A 158 -4.33 -11.24 -1.51
C GLN A 158 -3.63 -11.81 -0.26
N PRO A 159 -2.83 -12.89 -0.38
CA PRO A 159 -2.37 -13.65 0.77
C PRO A 159 -1.43 -12.84 1.67
N ALA A 160 -0.52 -12.05 1.10
CA ALA A 160 0.39 -11.21 1.88
C ALA A 160 -0.36 -10.20 2.78
N ILE A 161 -1.42 -9.56 2.25
CA ILE A 161 -2.21 -8.58 3.02
C ILE A 161 -2.97 -9.29 4.14
N ILE A 162 -3.60 -10.43 3.84
CA ILE A 162 -4.35 -11.21 4.83
C ILE A 162 -3.43 -11.67 5.97
N LEU A 163 -2.28 -12.25 5.65
CA LEU A 163 -1.37 -12.82 6.64
C LEU A 163 -0.76 -11.75 7.55
N ILE A 164 -0.45 -10.57 7.02
CA ILE A 164 0.14 -9.51 7.84
C ILE A 164 -0.91 -8.81 8.71
N ASP A 165 -2.08 -8.48 8.18
CA ASP A 165 -3.09 -7.77 8.99
C ASP A 165 -3.82 -8.72 9.95
N HIS A 166 -4.26 -9.88 9.46
CA HIS A 166 -5.11 -10.81 10.21
C HIS A 166 -4.37 -11.97 10.87
N GLY A 167 -3.10 -12.20 10.51
CA GLY A 167 -2.21 -13.16 11.17
C GLY A 167 -1.21 -12.45 12.09
N HIS A 168 -0.26 -11.72 11.52
CA HIS A 168 0.79 -11.00 12.26
C HIS A 168 0.25 -9.91 13.21
N PHE A 169 -0.91 -9.33 12.87
CA PHE A 169 -1.64 -8.28 13.62
C PHE A 169 -1.18 -6.85 13.28
N GLN A 170 -1.75 -6.29 12.22
CA GLN A 170 -1.46 -4.94 11.74
C GLN A 170 -2.70 -4.28 11.15
N TYR A 171 -2.75 -2.94 11.18
CA TYR A 171 -3.81 -2.14 10.56
C TYR A 171 -3.38 -1.54 9.20
N ASN A 172 -2.68 -2.28 8.32
CA ASN A 172 -2.18 -1.69 7.06
C ASN A 172 -3.32 -1.35 6.09
N THR A 173 -4.36 -2.18 6.04
CA THR A 173 -5.53 -2.05 5.16
C THR A 173 -6.25 -0.71 5.33
N VAL A 174 -6.23 -0.10 6.52
CA VAL A 174 -6.82 1.22 6.74
C VAL A 174 -6.12 2.30 5.91
N SER A 175 -4.80 2.43 6.04
CA SER A 175 -4.04 3.44 5.29
C SER A 175 -4.04 3.15 3.79
N MET A 176 -3.96 1.87 3.40
CA MET A 176 -4.03 1.47 2.00
C MET A 176 -5.42 1.75 1.40
N GLY A 177 -6.50 1.48 2.13
CA GLY A 177 -7.87 1.75 1.70
C GLY A 177 -8.16 3.25 1.58
N LEU A 178 -7.68 4.07 2.53
CA LEU A 178 -7.74 5.53 2.43
C LEU A 178 -6.98 6.06 1.19
N ALA A 179 -5.81 5.49 0.88
CA ALA A 179 -5.07 5.82 -0.34
C ALA A 179 -5.84 5.42 -1.62
N LEU A 180 -6.48 4.24 -1.64
CA LEU A 180 -7.31 3.81 -2.77
C LEU A 180 -8.56 4.70 -2.95
N TRP A 181 -9.20 5.12 -1.86
CA TRP A 181 -10.26 6.14 -1.88
C TRP A 181 -9.76 7.46 -2.45
N SER A 182 -8.57 7.89 -2.04
CA SER A 182 -7.91 9.07 -2.60
C SER A 182 -7.75 8.94 -4.12
N PHE A 183 -7.20 7.82 -4.61
CA PHE A 183 -7.01 7.54 -6.03
C PHE A 183 -8.35 7.55 -6.79
N HIS A 184 -9.39 6.96 -6.20
CA HIS A 184 -10.74 7.00 -6.74
C HIS A 184 -11.21 8.44 -6.92
N PHE A 185 -11.24 9.24 -5.85
CA PHE A 185 -11.76 10.61 -5.90
C PHE A 185 -10.94 11.50 -6.83
N MET A 186 -9.60 11.51 -6.74
CA MET A 186 -8.81 12.41 -7.58
C MET A 186 -8.93 12.09 -9.08
N THR A 187 -9.29 10.87 -9.44
CA THR A 187 -9.53 10.44 -10.83
C THR A 187 -11.01 10.38 -11.20
N LYS A 188 -11.92 10.74 -10.28
CA LYS A 188 -13.38 10.78 -10.50
C LYS A 188 -13.76 12.05 -11.25
N GLY A 189 -14.62 11.93 -12.26
CA GLY A 189 -15.14 13.08 -13.02
C GLY A 189 -14.79 13.12 -14.50
N PHE A 190 -13.94 12.23 -15.02
CA PHE A 190 -13.89 11.98 -16.47
C PHE A 190 -15.00 11.05 -16.95
N ASP A 191 -15.78 10.51 -16.00
CA ASP A 191 -16.86 9.56 -16.19
C ASP A 191 -18.13 10.28 -16.60
N ASP A 192 -18.28 10.52 -17.90
CA ASP A 192 -19.54 11.03 -18.42
C ASP A 192 -19.94 10.39 -19.75
N LYS A 193 -20.63 9.25 -19.63
CA LYS A 193 -21.63 8.81 -20.63
C LYS A 193 -22.90 9.68 -20.59
N THR A 194 -23.03 10.56 -19.61
CA THR A 194 -24.19 11.43 -19.35
C THR A 194 -23.82 12.89 -19.55
N ARG A 195 -23.25 13.18 -20.73
CA ARG A 195 -23.06 14.53 -21.27
C ARG A 195 -24.17 15.48 -20.80
N VAL A 196 -23.88 16.26 -19.77
CA VAL A 196 -24.48 17.57 -19.60
C VAL A 196 -23.32 18.53 -19.68
N LYS A 197 -23.22 19.20 -20.83
CA LYS A 197 -22.43 20.41 -21.02
C LYS A 197 -22.96 21.48 -20.06
N THR A 198 -22.58 21.40 -18.80
CA THR A 198 -22.63 22.55 -17.90
C THR A 198 -21.19 22.92 -17.64
N ASP A 199 -20.85 24.16 -17.99
CA ASP A 199 -19.51 24.79 -17.93
C ASP A 199 -18.84 24.82 -16.54
N ASN A 200 -19.29 24.03 -15.58
CA ASN A 200 -18.80 24.04 -14.20
C ASN A 200 -17.67 23.03 -13.99
N ASP A 201 -16.51 23.37 -14.57
CA ASP A 201 -15.18 22.77 -14.32
C ASP A 201 -14.79 22.76 -12.81
N VAL A 202 -15.51 23.53 -11.99
CA VAL A 202 -15.42 23.60 -10.52
C VAL A 202 -15.75 22.26 -9.87
N GLY A 203 -16.67 21.47 -10.44
CA GLY A 203 -17.06 20.16 -9.91
C GLY A 203 -15.94 19.12 -9.99
N HIS A 204 -15.17 19.11 -11.09
CA HIS A 204 -14.13 18.10 -11.31
C HIS A 204 -12.90 18.29 -10.43
N PHE A 205 -12.51 19.53 -10.15
CA PHE A 205 -11.37 19.81 -9.26
C PHE A 205 -11.72 19.63 -7.78
N SER A 206 -13.00 19.75 -7.40
CA SER A 206 -13.45 19.42 -6.04
C SER A 206 -13.19 17.96 -5.66
N ASN A 207 -13.25 17.05 -6.62
CA ASN A 207 -12.89 15.65 -6.39
C ASN A 207 -11.38 15.46 -6.14
N CYS A 208 -10.52 16.31 -6.72
CA CYS A 208 -9.10 16.34 -6.39
C CYS A 208 -8.88 16.80 -4.95
N VAL A 209 -9.63 17.81 -4.49
CA VAL A 209 -9.61 18.26 -3.09
C VAL A 209 -10.04 17.13 -2.15
N ALA A 210 -11.15 16.44 -2.44
CA ALA A 210 -11.59 15.28 -1.67
C ALA A 210 -10.51 14.17 -1.68
N GLY A 211 -9.93 13.88 -2.85
CA GLY A 211 -8.81 12.95 -2.96
C GLY A 211 -7.61 13.34 -2.08
N SER A 212 -7.25 14.62 -2.04
CA SER A 212 -6.18 15.13 -1.17
C SER A 212 -6.48 14.95 0.31
N ILE A 213 -7.73 15.15 0.75
CA ILE A 213 -8.15 14.88 2.14
C ILE A 213 -7.92 13.41 2.48
N PHE A 214 -8.44 12.49 1.67
CA PHE A 214 -8.26 11.05 1.87
C PHE A 214 -6.78 10.64 1.88
N PHE A 215 -5.93 11.26 1.06
CA PHE A 215 -4.50 10.98 1.07
C PHE A 215 -3.83 11.50 2.35
N CYS A 216 -4.21 12.68 2.83
CA CYS A 216 -3.73 13.19 4.12
C CYS A 216 -4.16 12.29 5.27
N LEU A 217 -5.38 11.75 5.25
CA LEU A 217 -5.83 10.76 6.23
C LEU A 217 -4.98 9.48 6.17
N ALA A 218 -4.69 8.96 4.97
CA ALA A 218 -3.82 7.80 4.80
C ALA A 218 -2.40 8.03 5.39
N LEU A 219 -1.80 9.19 5.11
CA LEU A 219 -0.51 9.62 5.65
C LEU A 219 -0.52 9.74 7.17
N ASN A 220 -1.62 10.24 7.74
CA ASN A 220 -1.78 10.41 9.19
C ASN A 220 -2.20 9.13 9.91
N PHE A 221 -2.60 8.09 9.18
CA PHE A 221 -2.79 6.75 9.75
C PHE A 221 -1.46 6.01 9.79
N LYS A 222 -0.76 5.93 8.66
CA LYS A 222 0.55 5.25 8.57
C LYS A 222 1.47 6.01 7.63
N GLN A 223 2.57 6.50 8.18
CA GLN A 223 3.58 7.31 7.47
C GLN A 223 4.18 6.59 6.27
N MET A 224 4.17 5.26 6.24
CA MET A 224 4.66 4.46 5.12
C MET A 224 3.89 4.71 3.81
N THR A 225 2.66 5.23 3.87
CA THR A 225 1.91 5.66 2.68
C THR A 225 2.56 6.85 1.94
N LEU A 226 3.60 7.47 2.53
CA LEU A 226 4.48 8.43 1.86
C LEU A 226 5.11 7.85 0.58
N TYR A 227 5.18 6.52 0.45
CA TYR A 227 5.66 5.84 -0.74
C TYR A 227 4.82 6.11 -1.99
N TYR A 228 3.55 6.51 -1.81
CA TYR A 228 2.68 6.98 -2.90
C TYR A 228 2.75 8.50 -3.12
N ALA A 229 3.30 9.26 -2.17
CA ALA A 229 3.20 10.72 -2.18
C ALA A 229 3.81 11.36 -3.43
N PRO A 230 4.97 10.92 -3.96
CA PRO A 230 5.50 11.49 -5.21
C PRO A 230 4.59 11.25 -6.41
N ALA A 231 3.98 10.06 -6.51
CA ALA A 231 3.02 9.73 -7.56
C ALA A 231 1.76 10.62 -7.47
N VAL A 232 1.17 10.71 -6.28
CA VAL A 232 -0.02 11.53 -6.01
C VAL A 232 0.27 13.01 -6.27
N PHE A 233 1.40 13.51 -5.78
CA PHE A 233 1.82 14.88 -5.97
C PHE A 233 2.01 15.20 -7.45
N ALA A 234 2.76 14.37 -8.18
CA ALA A 234 3.00 14.60 -9.61
C ALA A 234 1.69 14.60 -10.42
N TYR A 235 0.79 13.65 -10.14
CA TYR A 235 -0.53 13.58 -10.77
C TYR A 235 -1.37 14.84 -10.49
N LEU A 236 -1.53 15.22 -9.22
CA LEU A 236 -2.31 16.39 -8.81
C LEU A 236 -1.70 17.70 -9.29
N LEU A 237 -0.37 17.81 -9.29
CA LEU A 237 0.34 18.95 -9.86
C LEU A 237 0.02 19.05 -11.35
N GLY A 238 0.07 17.95 -12.09
CA GLY A 238 -0.38 17.88 -13.48
C GLY A 238 -1.81 18.40 -13.64
N ARG A 239 -2.73 17.99 -12.73
CA ARG A 239 -4.13 18.44 -12.72
C ARG A 239 -4.29 19.95 -12.53
N CYS A 240 -3.34 20.63 -11.88
CA CYS A 240 -3.34 22.10 -11.80
C CYS A 240 -3.09 22.75 -13.18
N PHE A 241 -2.31 22.10 -14.05
CA PHE A 241 -1.91 22.60 -15.38
C PHE A 241 -2.84 22.17 -16.54
N VAL A 242 -3.98 21.55 -16.26
CA VAL A 242 -4.95 21.16 -17.31
C VAL A 242 -5.42 22.38 -18.08
N ARG A 243 -5.17 22.38 -19.41
CA ARG A 243 -5.61 23.43 -20.34
C ARG A 243 -7.05 23.17 -20.77
N GLN A 244 -7.92 24.17 -20.60
CA GLN A 244 -9.29 24.11 -21.12
C GLN A 244 -9.26 24.23 -22.65
N ASN A 245 -9.90 23.29 -23.36
CA ASN A 245 -10.14 23.34 -24.81
C ASN A 245 -11.28 24.33 -25.14
N ILE A 246 -11.29 25.51 -24.52
CA ILE A 246 -12.21 26.58 -24.93
C ILE A 246 -11.50 27.40 -26.00
N VAL A 247 -12.06 27.29 -27.20
CA VAL A 247 -11.68 27.94 -28.44
C VAL A 247 -11.39 29.43 -28.21
N THR A 248 -10.13 29.81 -28.48
CA THR A 248 -9.60 31.16 -28.79
C THR A 248 -9.80 32.29 -27.75
N ASP A 249 -8.73 33.03 -27.47
CA ASP A 249 -8.68 34.32 -26.74
C ASP A 249 -8.67 34.36 -25.19
N MET A 250 -8.27 33.30 -24.49
CA MET A 250 -7.83 33.50 -23.09
C MET A 250 -6.42 34.11 -23.03
N LYS A 251 -6.32 35.33 -22.49
CA LYS A 251 -5.04 35.97 -22.15
C LYS A 251 -4.21 35.04 -21.25
N ARG A 252 -2.91 34.92 -21.53
CA ARG A 252 -1.92 34.13 -20.76
C ARG A 252 -1.97 34.38 -19.23
N SER A 253 -2.35 35.59 -18.83
CA SER A 253 -2.56 35.98 -17.43
C SER A 253 -3.70 35.20 -16.74
N THR A 254 -4.82 34.96 -17.42
CA THR A 254 -5.98 34.23 -16.88
C THR A 254 -5.68 32.75 -16.65
N VAL A 255 -4.90 32.13 -17.54
CA VAL A 255 -4.45 30.74 -17.40
C VAL A 255 -3.54 30.57 -16.18
N ASN A 256 -2.58 31.47 -15.99
CA ASN A 256 -1.70 31.45 -14.83
C ASN A 256 -2.49 31.61 -13.51
N GLY A 257 -3.51 32.47 -13.50
CA GLY A 257 -4.38 32.64 -12.33
C GLY A 257 -5.15 31.37 -11.93
N GLN A 258 -5.64 30.59 -12.92
CA GLN A 258 -6.33 29.32 -12.64
C GLN A 258 -5.40 28.24 -12.08
N VAL A 259 -4.17 28.14 -12.61
CA VAL A 259 -3.16 27.20 -12.10
C VAL A 259 -2.84 27.52 -10.63
N VAL A 260 -2.59 28.80 -10.33
CA VAL A 260 -2.31 29.26 -8.96
C VAL A 260 -3.50 28.98 -8.04
N LYS A 261 -4.74 29.25 -8.47
CA LYS A 261 -5.96 28.95 -7.69
C LYS A 261 -6.08 27.46 -7.37
N ARG A 262 -5.89 26.59 -8.36
CA ARG A 262 -5.95 25.12 -8.21
C ARG A 262 -4.86 24.62 -7.26
N PHE A 263 -3.62 25.07 -7.46
CA PHE A 263 -2.49 24.72 -6.60
C PHE A 263 -2.70 25.19 -5.16
N ALA A 264 -3.13 26.44 -4.98
CA ALA A 264 -3.43 27.01 -3.67
C ALA A 264 -4.58 26.25 -2.98
N ALA A 265 -5.64 25.87 -3.70
CA ALA A 265 -6.73 25.08 -3.15
C ALA A 265 -6.24 23.72 -2.61
N LEU A 266 -5.35 23.02 -3.33
CA LEU A 266 -4.75 21.78 -2.84
C LEU A 266 -3.85 22.03 -1.62
N GLY A 267 -3.00 23.06 -1.68
CA GLY A 267 -2.12 23.44 -0.56
C GLY A 267 -2.88 23.77 0.72
N VAL A 268 -3.93 24.60 0.63
CA VAL A 268 -4.82 24.92 1.75
C VAL A 268 -5.52 23.67 2.27
N THR A 269 -5.99 22.78 1.39
CA THR A 269 -6.63 21.53 1.80
C THR A 269 -5.69 20.66 2.64
N VAL A 270 -4.43 20.48 2.20
CA VAL A 270 -3.43 19.71 2.94
C VAL A 270 -3.16 20.36 4.29
N ILE A 271 -2.91 21.67 4.33
CA ILE A 271 -2.64 22.40 5.57
C ILE A 271 -3.81 22.27 6.55
N LEU A 272 -5.04 22.53 6.11
CA LEU A 272 -6.22 22.45 6.97
C LEU A 272 -6.47 21.02 7.49
N THR A 273 -6.26 20.00 6.66
CA THR A 273 -6.45 18.60 7.07
C THR A 273 -5.40 18.20 8.12
N PHE A 274 -4.13 18.55 7.91
CA PHE A 274 -3.08 18.30 8.90
C PHE A 274 -3.31 19.11 10.17
N LEU A 275 -3.66 20.40 10.07
CA LEU A 275 -3.98 21.22 11.23
C LEU A 275 -5.13 20.60 12.04
N ALA A 276 -6.21 20.15 11.39
CA ALA A 276 -7.33 19.52 12.08
C ALA A 276 -6.91 18.27 12.88
N LEU A 277 -6.07 17.41 12.30
CA LEU A 277 -5.60 16.19 12.96
C LEU A 277 -4.56 16.46 14.05
N TRP A 278 -3.71 17.46 13.86
CA TRP A 278 -2.60 17.79 14.77
C TRP A 278 -2.95 18.86 15.81
N TRP A 279 -4.13 19.48 15.69
CA TRP A 279 -4.58 20.59 16.53
C TRP A 279 -4.43 20.32 18.04
N PRO A 280 -4.84 19.15 18.57
CA PRO A 280 -4.70 18.90 20.00
C PRO A 280 -3.24 18.95 20.49
N PHE A 281 -2.28 18.50 19.69
CA PHE A 281 -0.86 18.52 20.04
C PHE A 281 -0.22 19.91 19.93
N VAL A 282 -0.89 20.85 19.26
CA VAL A 282 -0.50 22.26 19.23
C VAL A 282 -0.98 22.96 20.50
N VAL A 283 -2.26 22.75 20.85
CA VAL A 283 -2.94 23.47 21.93
C VAL A 283 -2.58 22.94 23.31
N TYR A 284 -2.60 21.61 23.49
CA TYR A 284 -2.33 21.01 24.79
C TYR A 284 -0.83 20.86 25.02
N THR A 285 -0.38 21.18 26.23
CA THR A 285 1.01 21.03 26.67
C THR A 285 1.13 19.77 27.48
N SER A 286 2.13 18.95 27.15
CA SER A 286 2.41 17.73 27.90
C SER A 286 2.95 18.05 29.28
N SER A 287 2.61 17.20 30.25
CA SER A 287 3.15 17.25 31.61
C SER A 287 4.69 17.14 31.62
N TYR A 288 5.26 16.51 30.60
CA TYR A 288 6.70 16.29 30.43
C TYR A 288 7.44 17.47 29.78
N ASP A 289 6.72 18.36 29.09
CA ASP A 289 7.32 19.37 28.21
C ASP A 289 7.56 20.72 28.90
N GLY A 290 7.04 20.94 30.12
CA GLY A 290 7.21 22.20 30.85
C GLY A 290 6.86 23.43 30.00
N ASN A 291 7.79 24.38 29.86
CA ASN A 291 7.64 25.57 29.02
C ASN A 291 8.15 25.39 27.57
N ALA A 292 8.28 24.16 27.07
CA ALA A 292 8.76 23.92 25.72
C ALA A 292 7.88 24.58 24.66
N SER A 293 8.52 25.10 23.61
CA SER A 293 7.83 25.71 22.48
C SER A 293 6.96 24.68 21.76
N VAL A 294 5.89 25.16 21.11
CA VAL A 294 5.03 24.35 20.23
C VAL A 294 5.87 23.59 19.19
N SER A 295 6.89 24.24 18.62
CA SER A 295 7.79 23.63 17.64
C SER A 295 8.54 22.42 18.20
N HIS A 296 9.05 22.50 19.43
CA HIS A 296 9.73 21.38 20.08
C HIS A 296 8.77 20.20 20.27
N ARG A 297 7.53 20.47 20.68
CA ARG A 297 6.52 19.43 20.89
C ARG A 297 6.18 18.67 19.60
N LEU A 298 5.96 19.41 18.52
CA LEU A 298 5.67 18.83 17.20
C LEU A 298 6.87 18.07 16.63
N LEU A 299 8.08 18.63 16.77
CA LEU A 299 9.31 17.97 16.31
C LEU A 299 9.55 16.66 17.04
N HIS A 300 9.21 16.56 18.32
CA HIS A 300 9.27 15.28 19.03
C HIS A 300 8.33 14.24 18.42
N ILE A 301 7.07 14.60 18.13
CA ILE A 301 6.11 13.68 17.50
C ILE A 301 6.62 13.25 16.12
N VAL A 302 7.14 14.18 15.32
CA VAL A 302 7.77 13.88 14.03
C VAL A 302 8.97 12.93 14.18
N GLY A 303 9.81 13.13 15.20
CA GLY A 303 10.93 12.26 15.52
C GLY A 303 10.54 10.84 15.93
N ARG A 304 9.35 10.66 16.53
CA ARG A 304 8.76 9.33 16.80
C ARG A 304 8.25 8.66 15.53
N ILE A 305 7.54 9.41 14.68
CA ILE A 305 6.99 8.90 13.42
C ILE A 305 8.11 8.50 12.43
N PHE A 306 9.21 9.26 12.42
CA PHE A 306 10.39 9.02 11.58
C PHE A 306 11.63 8.80 12.46
N PRO A 307 11.87 7.57 12.94
CA PRO A 307 13.01 7.27 13.80
C PRO A 307 14.31 7.18 12.99
N PHE A 308 14.94 8.33 12.74
CA PHE A 308 16.19 8.44 11.96
C PHE A 308 17.41 7.77 12.63
N GLN A 309 17.30 7.35 13.89
CA GLN A 309 18.39 6.78 14.68
C GLN A 309 18.60 5.26 14.47
N ARG A 310 17.76 4.59 13.67
CA ARG A 310 17.96 3.16 13.33
C ARG A 310 18.98 3.02 12.20
N GLY A 311 19.97 2.15 12.39
CA GLY A 311 21.07 1.94 11.45
C GLY A 311 20.61 1.36 10.11
N LEU A 312 21.41 1.59 9.06
CA LEU A 312 21.17 0.98 7.74
C LEU A 312 21.42 -0.53 7.81
N PHE A 313 20.63 -1.31 7.07
CA PHE A 313 20.81 -2.76 6.84
C PHE A 313 20.59 -3.71 8.05
N GLU A 314 19.79 -3.33 9.05
CA GLU A 314 19.56 -4.20 10.21
C GLU A 314 18.61 -5.38 9.91
N GLY A 315 17.73 -5.25 8.91
CA GLY A 315 16.79 -6.30 8.49
C GLY A 315 17.21 -7.03 7.21
N LYS A 316 16.96 -8.35 7.16
CA LYS A 316 17.12 -9.17 5.95
C LYS A 316 15.91 -8.98 5.04
N VAL A 317 15.88 -7.85 4.38
CA VAL A 317 14.78 -7.42 3.50
C VAL A 317 15.19 -7.59 2.05
N SER A 318 14.24 -7.93 1.18
CA SER A 318 14.42 -8.06 -0.28
C SER A 318 14.66 -6.71 -1.01
N ASN A 319 15.58 -5.88 -0.52
CA ASN A 319 15.93 -4.60 -1.10
C ASN A 319 17.36 -4.58 -1.66
N LEU A 320 17.71 -3.52 -2.40
CA LEU A 320 19.01 -3.36 -3.04
C LEU A 320 20.13 -3.36 -1.99
N TRP A 321 19.88 -2.69 -0.88
CA TRP A 321 20.81 -2.48 0.21
C TRP A 321 21.26 -3.79 0.88
N CYS A 322 20.31 -4.65 1.24
CA CYS A 322 20.59 -5.96 1.83
C CYS A 322 21.36 -6.84 0.82
N THR A 323 20.89 -6.89 -0.42
CA THR A 323 21.49 -7.74 -1.48
C THR A 323 22.93 -7.32 -1.80
N LEU A 324 23.18 -6.03 -1.96
CA LEU A 324 24.51 -5.49 -2.29
C LEU A 324 25.48 -5.51 -1.10
N SER A 325 24.98 -5.69 0.13
CA SER A 325 25.82 -5.80 1.33
C SER A 325 26.47 -7.18 1.49
N ILE A 326 26.07 -8.16 0.68
CA ILE A 326 26.59 -9.53 0.71
C ILE A 326 27.91 -9.60 -0.08
N LYS A 327 28.80 -10.52 0.28
CA LYS A 327 30.04 -10.78 -0.48
C LYS A 327 29.72 -11.30 -1.89
N PRO A 328 30.46 -10.88 -2.94
CA PRO A 328 31.70 -10.10 -2.90
C PRO A 328 31.51 -8.57 -2.90
N VAL A 329 30.29 -8.08 -3.11
CA VAL A 329 30.02 -6.64 -3.26
C VAL A 329 30.28 -5.90 -1.94
N SER A 330 29.65 -6.31 -0.83
CA SER A 330 29.88 -5.73 0.50
C SER A 330 29.78 -4.19 0.54
N ILE A 331 28.77 -3.61 -0.12
CA ILE A 331 28.63 -2.16 -0.31
C ILE A 331 28.66 -1.36 1.00
N ARG A 332 28.04 -1.91 2.06
CA ARG A 332 28.03 -1.31 3.41
C ARG A 332 29.43 -1.03 3.95
N ARG A 333 30.41 -1.90 3.66
CA ARG A 333 31.80 -1.74 4.13
C ARG A 333 32.62 -0.82 3.23
N ARG A 334 32.13 -0.53 2.02
CA ARG A 334 32.81 0.30 1.03
C ARG A 334 32.37 1.77 1.09
N LEU A 335 31.25 2.08 1.73
CA LEU A 335 30.69 3.42 1.84
C LEU A 335 30.73 3.91 3.29
N PRO A 336 31.23 5.13 3.57
CA PRO A 336 31.13 5.77 4.88
C PRO A 336 29.68 5.83 5.38
N GLU A 337 29.46 5.57 6.67
CA GLU A 337 28.10 5.51 7.25
C GLU A 337 27.32 6.82 7.11
N ASP A 338 28.01 7.97 7.22
CA ASP A 338 27.41 9.31 7.12
C ASP A 338 26.79 9.61 5.75
N ILE A 339 27.32 9.02 4.67
CA ILE A 339 26.84 9.29 3.30
C ILE A 339 25.78 8.28 2.83
N GLN A 340 25.62 7.16 3.54
CA GLN A 340 24.69 6.11 3.13
C GLN A 340 23.23 6.58 3.04
N PRO A 341 22.68 7.38 3.99
CA PRO A 341 21.33 7.93 3.86
C PRO A 341 21.16 8.81 2.62
N LEU A 342 22.16 9.64 2.30
CA LEU A 342 22.12 10.54 1.15
C LEU A 342 22.16 9.76 -0.17
N ILE A 343 22.98 8.71 -0.26
CA ILE A 343 23.00 7.82 -1.43
C ILE A 343 21.67 7.10 -1.57
N ALA A 344 21.10 6.58 -0.49
CA ALA A 344 19.81 5.91 -0.53
C ALA A 344 18.68 6.84 -1.00
N LEU A 345 18.70 8.07 -0.50
CA LEU A 345 17.80 9.13 -0.93
C LEU A 345 17.94 9.42 -2.43
N ALA A 346 19.18 9.62 -2.92
CA ALA A 346 19.47 9.91 -4.32
C ALA A 346 19.01 8.77 -5.25
N VAL A 347 19.32 7.52 -4.91
CA VAL A 347 18.89 6.36 -5.71
C VAL A 347 17.36 6.24 -5.70
N THR A 348 16.72 6.43 -4.55
CA THR A 348 15.24 6.42 -4.48
C THR A 348 14.63 7.49 -5.37
N PHE A 349 15.15 8.73 -5.35
CA PHE A 349 14.70 9.81 -6.22
C PHE A 349 14.84 9.49 -7.71
N LEU A 350 15.96 8.88 -8.10
CA LEU A 350 16.18 8.46 -9.48
C LEU A 350 15.17 7.40 -9.92
N LEU A 351 14.87 6.42 -9.06
CA LEU A 351 13.96 5.33 -9.38
C LEU A 351 12.47 5.75 -9.45
N ILE A 352 12.05 6.75 -8.66
CA ILE A 352 10.66 7.26 -8.72
C ILE A 352 10.40 8.20 -9.91
N LEU A 353 11.45 8.79 -10.48
CA LEU A 353 11.35 9.87 -11.46
C LEU A 353 10.54 9.48 -12.72
N PRO A 354 10.74 8.30 -13.34
CA PRO A 354 9.98 7.93 -14.55
C PRO A 354 8.47 7.89 -14.30
N ALA A 355 8.04 7.30 -13.18
CA ALA A 355 6.63 7.24 -12.81
C ALA A 355 6.05 8.63 -12.53
N CYS A 356 6.78 9.49 -11.81
CA CYS A 356 6.35 10.85 -11.51
C CYS A 356 6.20 11.69 -12.79
N ILE A 357 7.17 11.61 -13.71
CA ILE A 357 7.10 12.31 -15.00
C ILE A 357 5.86 11.87 -15.77
N LYS A 358 5.61 10.56 -15.88
CA LYS A 358 4.44 10.03 -16.59
C LYS A 358 3.13 10.51 -15.97
N LEU A 359 3.02 10.44 -14.64
CA LEU A 359 1.82 10.87 -13.92
C LEU A 359 1.55 12.37 -14.02
N PHE A 360 2.60 13.20 -14.03
CA PHE A 360 2.46 14.63 -14.26
C PHE A 360 1.84 14.92 -15.63
N PHE A 361 2.36 14.29 -16.70
CA PHE A 361 1.81 14.50 -18.04
C PHE A 361 0.39 13.94 -18.18
N VAL A 362 0.10 12.77 -17.60
CA VAL A 362 -1.26 12.21 -17.57
C VAL A 362 -2.23 13.11 -16.78
N GLY A 363 -1.78 13.70 -15.68
CA GLY A 363 -2.56 14.70 -14.94
C GLY A 363 -2.82 15.96 -15.77
N ARG A 364 -1.81 16.44 -16.50
CA ARG A 364 -1.86 17.67 -17.30
C ARG A 364 -2.71 17.56 -18.56
N ASP A 365 -2.60 16.46 -19.29
CA ASP A 365 -3.18 16.32 -20.63
C ASP A 365 -4.69 16.01 -20.60
N GLY A 366 -5.36 16.40 -19.51
CA GLY A 366 -6.78 16.19 -19.22
C GLY A 366 -7.67 16.48 -20.43
N ALA A 367 -8.38 15.43 -20.87
CA ALA A 367 -9.35 15.41 -21.98
C ALA A 367 -8.81 15.49 -23.42
N SER A 368 -7.50 15.64 -23.68
CA SER A 368 -6.99 15.64 -25.07
C SER A 368 -6.96 14.23 -25.69
N GLN A 369 -6.79 13.19 -24.88
CA GLN A 369 -6.99 11.82 -25.34
C GLN A 369 -8.42 11.37 -25.04
N ARG A 370 -9.16 10.97 -26.08
CA ARG A 370 -10.43 10.19 -26.04
C ARG A 370 -10.27 8.81 -25.35
N LYS A 371 -9.33 8.65 -24.42
CA LYS A 371 -9.16 7.43 -23.63
C LYS A 371 -9.99 7.56 -22.35
N THR A 372 -10.87 6.59 -22.20
CA THR A 372 -11.79 6.36 -21.08
C THR A 372 -11.21 6.76 -19.71
N CYS A 373 -12.03 7.35 -18.85
CA CYS A 373 -11.82 7.70 -17.43
C CYS A 373 -10.97 6.70 -16.62
N ASN A 374 -11.10 5.41 -16.96
CA ASN A 374 -10.37 4.31 -16.35
C ASN A 374 -8.86 4.38 -16.61
N ALA A 375 -8.42 5.06 -17.66
CA ALA A 375 -7.01 5.23 -18.00
C ALA A 375 -6.26 6.03 -16.93
N HIS A 376 -6.82 7.14 -16.44
CA HIS A 376 -6.16 7.92 -15.36
C HIS A 376 -6.04 7.09 -14.07
N LEU A 377 -7.08 6.35 -13.70
CA LEU A 377 -7.05 5.48 -12.52
C LEU A 377 -6.04 4.34 -12.69
N LYS A 378 -6.05 3.64 -13.84
CA LYS A 378 -5.07 2.60 -14.16
C LYS A 378 -3.64 3.12 -14.12
N THR A 379 -3.37 4.26 -14.76
CA THR A 379 -2.02 4.83 -14.76
C THR A 379 -1.61 5.31 -13.37
N LEU A 380 -2.54 5.84 -12.57
CA LEU A 380 -2.26 6.18 -11.18
C LEU A 380 -1.94 4.95 -10.32
N LEU A 381 -2.63 3.83 -10.51
CA LEU A 381 -2.32 2.56 -9.85
C LEU A 381 -0.95 2.04 -10.26
N TRP A 382 -0.63 2.00 -11.56
CA TRP A 382 0.69 1.61 -12.08
C TRP A 382 1.81 2.53 -11.58
N GLY A 383 1.58 3.84 -11.58
CA GLY A 383 2.55 4.82 -11.13
C GLY A 383 2.77 4.77 -9.62
N SER A 384 1.71 4.60 -8.82
CA SER A 384 1.81 4.44 -7.37
C SER A 384 2.49 3.13 -6.98
N MET A 385 2.21 2.05 -7.71
CA MET A 385 2.92 0.77 -7.59
C MET A 385 4.41 0.92 -7.92
N SER A 386 4.75 1.64 -9.00
CA SER A 386 6.13 1.88 -9.39
C SER A 386 6.88 2.70 -8.34
N THR A 387 6.30 3.80 -7.85
CA THR A 387 6.94 4.63 -6.82
C THR A 387 7.10 3.88 -5.50
N SER A 388 6.08 3.14 -5.05
CA SER A 388 6.20 2.38 -3.80
C SER A 388 7.21 1.24 -3.90
N LEU A 389 7.35 0.61 -5.07
CA LEU A 389 8.38 -0.39 -5.31
C LEU A 389 9.77 0.23 -5.33
N SER A 390 9.94 1.44 -5.88
CA SER A 390 11.20 2.19 -5.80
C SER A 390 11.60 2.50 -4.35
N PHE A 391 10.66 2.95 -3.51
CA PHE A 391 10.92 3.15 -2.07
C PHE A 391 11.27 1.83 -1.40
N PHE A 392 10.55 0.74 -1.68
CA PHE A 392 10.86 -0.57 -1.12
C PHE A 392 12.28 -1.05 -1.50
N LEU A 393 12.70 -0.83 -2.74
CA LEU A 393 14.00 -1.27 -3.25
C LEU A 393 15.17 -0.42 -2.73
N ALA A 394 15.00 0.91 -2.64
CA ALA A 394 16.11 1.85 -2.49
C ALA A 394 16.00 2.81 -1.30
N SER A 395 14.89 2.84 -0.55
CA SER A 395 14.80 3.72 0.63
C SER A 395 15.78 3.27 1.73
N PHE A 396 16.19 4.23 2.55
CA PHE A 396 17.13 4.02 3.65
C PHE A 396 16.57 3.06 4.71
N GLN A 397 15.33 3.29 5.13
CA GLN A 397 14.64 2.41 6.08
C GLN A 397 13.49 1.71 5.36
N VAL A 398 13.59 0.38 5.26
CA VAL A 398 12.56 -0.47 4.69
C VAL A 398 12.37 -1.68 5.58
N HIS A 399 11.11 -2.01 5.85
CA HIS A 399 10.71 -3.26 6.48
C HIS A 399 10.16 -4.23 5.43
N GLU A 400 10.33 -5.54 5.64
CA GLU A 400 9.78 -6.58 4.77
C GLU A 400 8.29 -6.41 4.49
N LYS A 401 7.51 -6.02 5.51
CA LYS A 401 6.06 -5.73 5.44
C LYS A 401 5.71 -4.58 4.49
N SER A 402 6.67 -3.71 4.12
CA SER A 402 6.39 -2.55 3.27
C SER A 402 6.04 -2.92 1.83
N ILE A 403 6.30 -4.17 1.40
CA ILE A 403 5.91 -4.66 0.08
C ILE A 403 4.39 -4.64 -0.14
N LEU A 404 3.59 -4.69 0.95
CA LEU A 404 2.13 -4.60 0.89
C LEU A 404 1.64 -3.30 0.25
N ILE A 405 2.41 -2.22 0.42
CA ILE A 405 2.12 -0.91 -0.16
C ILE A 405 2.22 -0.99 -1.68
N THR A 406 3.15 -1.76 -2.23
CA THR A 406 3.19 -2.03 -3.68
C THR A 406 2.05 -2.93 -4.11
N LEU A 407 1.69 -3.93 -3.29
CA LEU A 407 0.63 -4.87 -3.63
C LEU A 407 -0.76 -4.26 -3.69
N ALA A 408 -1.12 -3.34 -2.79
CA ALA A 408 -2.47 -2.78 -2.76
C ALA A 408 -2.96 -2.20 -4.11
N PRO A 409 -2.20 -1.33 -4.81
CA PRO A 409 -2.57 -0.90 -6.16
C PRO A 409 -2.34 -2.00 -7.21
N ALA A 410 -1.32 -2.86 -7.05
CA ALA A 410 -1.02 -3.91 -8.02
C ALA A 410 -2.14 -4.96 -8.13
N SER A 411 -2.73 -5.39 -7.01
CA SER A 411 -3.80 -6.39 -7.00
C SER A 411 -5.05 -5.95 -7.76
N LEU A 412 -5.27 -4.65 -7.92
CA LEU A 412 -6.36 -4.07 -8.71
C LEU A 412 -6.10 -4.08 -10.22
N LEU A 413 -4.85 -4.33 -10.64
CA LEU A 413 -4.41 -4.34 -12.03
C LEU A 413 -4.35 -5.74 -12.65
N ILE A 414 -4.93 -6.75 -11.99
CA ILE A 414 -4.88 -8.15 -12.44
C ILE A 414 -5.43 -8.35 -13.85
N GLU A 415 -6.50 -7.64 -14.24
CA GLU A 415 -7.06 -7.73 -15.60
C GLU A 415 -6.26 -6.92 -16.64
N ASP A 416 -5.33 -6.07 -16.21
CA ASP A 416 -4.46 -5.28 -17.10
C ASP A 416 -3.14 -6.00 -17.41
N ALA A 417 -2.59 -6.74 -16.43
CA ALA A 417 -1.36 -7.51 -16.56
C ALA A 417 -1.38 -8.75 -15.64
N THR A 418 -2.20 -9.75 -15.99
CA THR A 418 -2.45 -10.94 -15.18
C THR A 418 -1.19 -11.64 -14.72
N THR A 419 -0.32 -12.05 -15.65
CA THR A 419 0.85 -12.89 -15.38
C THR A 419 1.81 -12.17 -14.44
N PHE A 420 2.02 -10.88 -14.69
CA PHE A 420 2.88 -10.03 -13.88
C PHE A 420 2.33 -9.84 -12.47
N VAL A 421 1.06 -9.42 -12.34
CA VAL A 421 0.43 -9.17 -11.03
C VAL A 421 0.29 -10.47 -10.23
N SER A 422 0.01 -11.60 -10.89
CA SER A 422 -0.05 -12.93 -10.26
C SER A 422 1.30 -13.30 -9.67
N LEU A 423 2.36 -13.21 -10.47
CA LEU A 423 3.71 -13.54 -10.02
C LEU A 423 4.18 -12.60 -8.91
N LEU A 424 3.94 -11.29 -9.04
CA LEU A 424 4.25 -10.33 -7.99
C LEU A 424 3.53 -10.64 -6.68
N SER A 425 2.26 -11.04 -6.76
CA SER A 425 1.47 -11.39 -5.58
C SER A 425 2.04 -12.61 -4.85
N VAL A 426 2.41 -13.65 -5.60
CA VAL A 426 3.04 -14.86 -5.05
C VAL A 426 4.44 -14.57 -4.51
N VAL A 427 5.29 -13.87 -5.25
CA VAL A 427 6.64 -13.50 -4.80
C VAL A 427 6.59 -12.63 -3.56
N SER A 428 5.64 -11.70 -3.47
CA SER A 428 5.53 -10.81 -2.30
C SER A 428 5.19 -11.58 -1.01
N VAL A 429 4.22 -12.51 -1.05
CA VAL A 429 3.94 -13.34 0.15
C VAL A 429 5.11 -14.28 0.45
N TRP A 430 5.77 -14.78 -0.59
CA TRP A 430 6.93 -15.64 -0.48
C TRP A 430 8.13 -14.95 0.19
N THR A 431 8.40 -13.68 -0.12
CA THR A 431 9.47 -12.91 0.55
C THR A 431 9.19 -12.63 2.03
N LEU A 432 7.94 -12.78 2.48
CA LEU A 432 7.55 -12.63 3.89
C LEU A 432 7.70 -13.94 4.68
N TRP A 433 8.12 -15.04 4.04
CA TRP A 433 8.24 -16.34 4.69
C TRP A 433 9.08 -16.35 5.97
N PRO A 434 10.28 -15.72 6.04
CA PRO A 434 11.05 -15.67 7.29
C PRO A 434 10.28 -15.03 8.46
N LEU A 435 9.51 -13.97 8.20
CA LEU A 435 8.65 -13.33 9.20
C LEU A 435 7.49 -14.26 9.60
N ILE A 436 6.85 -14.90 8.63
CA ILE A 436 5.73 -15.82 8.87
C ILE A 436 6.17 -17.03 9.70
N GLN A 437 7.37 -17.55 9.46
CA GLN A 437 7.96 -18.62 10.27
C GLN A 437 8.19 -18.15 11.71
N THR A 438 8.72 -16.93 11.84
CA THR A 438 8.94 -16.27 13.12
C THR A 438 7.62 -16.29 13.89
N ASP A 439 6.53 -15.76 13.35
CA ASP A 439 5.21 -15.71 14.01
C ASP A 439 4.43 -17.03 14.08
N ARG A 440 5.01 -18.16 13.68
CA ARG A 440 4.35 -19.48 13.69
C ARG A 440 3.07 -19.52 12.84
N LEU A 441 3.06 -18.79 11.71
CA LEU A 441 1.92 -18.65 10.78
C LEU A 441 1.99 -19.58 9.55
N GLN A 442 2.81 -20.63 9.58
CA GLN A 442 3.11 -21.46 8.41
C GLN A 442 1.85 -22.12 7.80
N VAL A 443 0.93 -22.59 8.65
CA VAL A 443 -0.33 -23.23 8.21
C VAL A 443 -1.20 -22.23 7.45
N ALA A 444 -1.38 -21.02 7.99
CA ALA A 444 -2.13 -19.96 7.33
C ALA A 444 -1.46 -19.55 6.01
N TYR A 445 -0.13 -19.48 5.96
CA TYR A 445 0.61 -19.16 4.75
C TYR A 445 0.35 -20.17 3.63
N VAL A 446 0.48 -21.47 3.92
CA VAL A 446 0.23 -22.52 2.93
C VAL A 446 -1.22 -22.47 2.47
N ALA A 447 -2.17 -22.40 3.39
CA ALA A 447 -3.60 -22.36 3.07
C ALA A 447 -3.97 -21.15 2.19
N CYS A 448 -3.57 -19.93 2.60
CA CYS A 448 -3.87 -18.71 1.83
C CYS A 448 -3.21 -18.72 0.46
N THR A 449 -1.96 -19.19 0.37
CA THR A 449 -1.23 -19.26 -0.91
C THR A 449 -1.88 -20.28 -1.85
N VAL A 450 -2.24 -21.47 -1.37
CA VAL A 450 -2.94 -22.49 -2.16
C VAL A 450 -4.30 -21.99 -2.64
N ILE A 451 -5.11 -21.40 -1.75
CA ILE A 451 -6.41 -20.80 -2.12
C ILE A 451 -6.21 -19.76 -3.21
N PHE A 452 -5.25 -18.85 -3.04
CA PHE A 452 -4.98 -17.81 -4.03
C PHE A 452 -4.53 -18.37 -5.38
N LEU A 453 -3.64 -19.37 -5.40
CA LEU A 453 -3.21 -20.05 -6.64
C LEU A 453 -4.39 -20.75 -7.34
N LEU A 454 -5.28 -21.40 -6.59
CA LEU A 454 -6.50 -22.01 -7.14
C LEU A 454 -7.42 -20.95 -7.75
N LEU A 455 -7.59 -19.79 -7.10
CA LEU A 455 -8.37 -18.67 -7.65
C LEU A 455 -7.75 -18.13 -8.94
N LEU A 456 -6.42 -18.05 -9.05
CA LEU A 456 -5.75 -17.66 -10.29
C LEU A 456 -5.99 -18.67 -11.41
N ILE A 457 -5.97 -19.97 -11.11
CA ILE A 457 -6.29 -21.04 -12.07
C ILE A 457 -7.75 -20.92 -12.52
N LEU A 458 -8.69 -20.79 -11.58
CA LEU A 458 -10.12 -20.64 -11.87
C LEU A 458 -10.40 -19.40 -12.71
N ARG A 459 -9.74 -18.27 -12.42
CA ARG A 459 -9.82 -17.05 -13.23
C ARG A 459 -9.36 -17.31 -14.66
N ARG A 460 -8.23 -17.99 -14.85
CA ARG A 460 -7.68 -18.31 -16.17
C ARG A 460 -8.59 -19.22 -16.99
N ILE A 461 -9.28 -20.16 -16.34
CA ILE A 461 -10.28 -21.03 -16.97
C ILE A 461 -11.53 -20.22 -17.34
N SER A 462 -11.99 -19.34 -16.43
CA SER A 462 -13.23 -18.58 -16.58
C SER A 462 -13.14 -17.44 -17.60
N ILE A 463 -11.99 -16.78 -17.65
CA ILE A 463 -11.65 -15.76 -18.64
C ILE A 463 -10.38 -16.24 -19.33
N PRO A 464 -10.50 -17.06 -20.39
CA PRO A 464 -9.37 -17.42 -21.21
C PRO A 464 -8.70 -16.13 -21.69
N GLU A 465 -7.37 -16.06 -21.57
CA GLU A 465 -6.59 -14.99 -22.18
C GLU A 465 -7.07 -14.84 -23.63
N LYS A 466 -7.65 -13.67 -23.97
CA LYS A 466 -7.88 -13.36 -25.37
C LYS A 466 -6.52 -13.51 -26.06
N THR A 467 -6.47 -14.17 -27.20
CA THR A 467 -5.31 -14.11 -28.10
C THR A 467 -5.15 -12.66 -28.54
N VAL A 468 -4.55 -11.83 -27.69
CA VAL A 468 -4.29 -10.42 -27.99
C VAL A 468 -3.15 -10.43 -28.99
N THR A 469 -3.47 -10.13 -30.25
CA THR A 469 -2.53 -9.86 -31.33
C THR A 469 -1.85 -8.50 -31.15
N GLY A 470 -1.27 -8.24 -29.97
CA GLY A 470 -0.65 -6.97 -29.64
C GLY A 470 0.19 -7.04 -28.35
N ASP A 471 1.21 -6.19 -28.28
CA ASP A 471 2.27 -6.05 -27.27
C ASP A 471 1.80 -5.89 -25.82
N SER A 472 1.10 -6.90 -25.30
CA SER A 472 0.96 -7.12 -23.87
C SER A 472 2.21 -7.86 -23.37
N LEU A 473 2.66 -7.53 -22.15
CA LEU A 473 3.76 -8.22 -21.45
C LEU A 473 3.56 -9.76 -21.44
N GLU A 474 2.31 -10.20 -21.57
CA GLU A 474 1.85 -11.59 -21.58
C GLU A 474 2.03 -12.30 -22.93
N SER A 475 2.13 -11.55 -24.03
CA SER A 475 2.30 -12.09 -25.39
C SER A 475 3.72 -12.58 -25.65
N TYR A 476 4.67 -12.23 -24.79
CA TYR A 476 6.05 -12.63 -24.95
C TYR A 476 6.39 -13.90 -24.15
N SER A 477 7.04 -14.85 -24.81
CA SER A 477 7.55 -16.10 -24.22
C SER A 477 8.42 -15.88 -22.97
N TRP A 478 9.10 -14.73 -22.87
CA TRP A 478 9.96 -14.41 -21.74
C TRP A 478 9.19 -14.20 -20.43
N GLY A 479 7.97 -13.65 -20.46
CA GLY A 479 7.18 -13.43 -19.23
C GLY A 479 6.80 -14.74 -18.54
N LYS A 480 6.42 -15.74 -19.34
CA LYS A 480 6.13 -17.12 -18.88
C LYS A 480 7.40 -17.82 -18.41
N ALA A 481 8.52 -17.64 -19.11
CA ALA A 481 9.81 -18.20 -18.71
C ALA A 481 10.29 -17.63 -17.36
N ILE A 482 10.14 -16.33 -17.14
CA ILE A 482 10.46 -15.68 -15.86
C ILE A 482 9.56 -16.23 -14.74
N ALA A 483 8.25 -16.32 -14.97
CA ALA A 483 7.33 -16.89 -13.99
C ALA A 483 7.69 -18.34 -13.63
N PHE A 484 8.05 -19.16 -14.62
CA PHE A 484 8.50 -20.53 -14.40
C PHE A 484 9.81 -20.58 -13.61
N ALA A 485 10.82 -19.80 -14.01
CA ALA A 485 12.12 -19.75 -13.34
C ALA A 485 11.97 -19.35 -11.86
N PHE A 486 11.22 -18.28 -11.58
CA PHE A 486 10.97 -17.86 -10.21
C PHE A 486 10.16 -18.90 -9.44
N SER A 487 9.15 -19.52 -10.03
CA SER A 487 8.39 -20.58 -9.36
C SER A 487 9.28 -21.76 -8.94
N THR A 488 10.21 -22.17 -9.81
CA THR A 488 11.20 -23.22 -9.49
C THR A 488 12.12 -22.81 -8.35
N VAL A 489 12.64 -21.57 -8.35
CA VAL A 489 13.47 -21.05 -7.26
C VAL A 489 12.68 -21.00 -5.95
N MET A 490 11.43 -20.54 -6.00
CA MET A 490 10.57 -20.41 -4.84
C MET A 490 10.32 -21.77 -4.18
N ILE A 491 9.92 -22.77 -4.97
CA ILE A 491 9.69 -24.14 -4.49
C ILE A 491 10.99 -24.76 -4.01
N GLY A 492 12.07 -24.59 -4.77
CA GLY A 492 13.40 -25.09 -4.43
C GLY A 492 13.88 -24.58 -3.07
N LEU A 493 13.72 -23.29 -2.77
CA LEU A 493 14.12 -22.74 -1.48
C LEU A 493 13.28 -23.25 -0.31
N HIS A 494 11.97 -23.45 -0.49
CA HIS A 494 11.12 -24.10 0.52
C HIS A 494 11.62 -25.52 0.83
N VAL A 495 11.88 -26.32 -0.21
CA VAL A 495 12.39 -27.69 -0.05
C VAL A 495 13.76 -27.71 0.59
N LEU A 496 14.68 -26.84 0.14
CA LEU A 496 16.04 -26.79 0.67
C LEU A 496 16.08 -26.38 2.15
N GLU A 497 15.26 -25.42 2.58
CA GLU A 497 15.21 -24.99 3.98
C GLU A 497 14.65 -26.09 4.90
N ILE A 498 13.71 -26.91 4.40
CA ILE A 498 13.19 -28.07 5.13
C ILE A 498 14.23 -29.19 5.21
N CYS A 499 14.94 -29.45 4.11
CA CYS A 499 15.84 -30.60 4.00
C CYS A 499 17.25 -30.36 4.54
N ILE A 500 17.73 -29.11 4.56
CA ILE A 500 19.12 -28.78 4.84
C ILE A 500 19.20 -27.78 6.00
N SER A 501 19.87 -28.17 7.08
CA SER A 501 20.19 -27.23 8.15
C SER A 501 21.25 -26.23 7.70
N PRO A 502 21.12 -24.93 8.04
CA PRO A 502 22.11 -23.94 7.68
C PRO A 502 23.48 -24.29 8.30
N PRO A 503 24.59 -24.20 7.54
CA PRO A 503 25.92 -24.44 8.08
C PRO A 503 26.23 -23.47 9.23
N ALA A 504 26.97 -23.93 10.25
CA ALA A 504 27.30 -23.11 11.43
C ALA A 504 28.01 -21.78 11.10
N LYS A 505 28.74 -21.72 9.96
CA LYS A 505 29.40 -20.49 9.48
C LYS A 505 28.44 -19.49 8.82
N LEU A 506 27.24 -19.92 8.44
CA LEU A 506 26.22 -19.14 7.73
C LEU A 506 24.83 -19.42 8.36
N PRO A 507 24.59 -19.03 9.63
CA PRO A 507 23.32 -19.31 10.31
C PRO A 507 22.12 -18.68 9.59
N ASP A 508 22.36 -17.59 8.87
CA ASP A 508 21.34 -16.80 8.18
C ASP A 508 21.20 -17.12 6.68
N LEU A 509 21.73 -18.27 6.25
CA LEU A 509 21.80 -18.63 4.82
C LEU A 509 20.46 -18.47 4.11
N PHE A 510 19.39 -19.10 4.62
CA PHE A 510 18.09 -19.06 3.97
C PHE A 510 17.45 -17.67 3.99
N PRO A 511 17.30 -16.97 5.15
CA PRO A 511 16.84 -15.57 5.19
C PRO A 511 17.52 -14.65 4.16
N VAL A 512 18.83 -14.82 3.97
CA VAL A 512 19.61 -14.06 2.99
C VAL A 512 19.29 -14.49 1.55
N LEU A 513 19.14 -15.80 1.27
CA LEU A 513 18.73 -16.28 -0.06
C LEU A 513 17.33 -15.80 -0.45
N TRP A 514 16.35 -15.89 0.45
CA TRP A 514 14.99 -15.33 0.25
C TRP A 514 15.09 -13.84 -0.13
N SER A 515 15.94 -13.08 0.57
CA SER A 515 16.17 -11.66 0.33
C SER A 515 16.77 -11.38 -1.06
N ILE A 516 17.83 -12.09 -1.46
CA ILE A 516 18.53 -11.90 -2.75
C ILE A 516 17.59 -12.18 -3.92
N PHE A 517 16.94 -13.34 -3.94
CA PHE A 517 16.07 -13.73 -5.05
C PHE A 517 14.82 -12.85 -5.09
N GLY A 518 14.25 -12.49 -3.94
CA GLY A 518 13.17 -11.52 -3.84
C GLY A 518 13.56 -10.16 -4.43
N CYS A 519 14.72 -9.63 -4.05
CA CYS A 519 15.23 -8.36 -4.57
C CYS A 519 15.43 -8.43 -6.10
N GLY A 520 15.99 -9.54 -6.60
CA GLY A 520 16.17 -9.76 -8.03
C GLY A 520 14.86 -9.67 -8.81
N TYR A 521 13.79 -10.31 -8.30
CA TYR A 521 12.46 -10.18 -8.89
C TYR A 521 11.92 -8.75 -8.81
N PHE A 522 12.04 -8.09 -7.66
CA PHE A 522 11.49 -6.75 -7.47
C PHE A 522 12.18 -5.70 -8.35
N CYS A 523 13.49 -5.82 -8.60
CA CYS A 523 14.19 -4.98 -9.58
C CYS A 523 13.62 -5.19 -10.99
N LEU A 524 13.42 -6.44 -11.38
CA LEU A 524 12.81 -6.78 -12.67
C LEU A 524 11.38 -6.24 -12.75
N ALA A 525 10.58 -6.40 -11.69
CA ALA A 525 9.22 -5.90 -11.61
C ALA A 525 9.17 -4.38 -11.73
N TRP A 526 10.10 -3.65 -11.10
CA TRP A 526 10.23 -2.21 -11.27
C TRP A 526 10.50 -1.83 -12.73
N CYS A 527 11.44 -2.50 -13.41
CA CYS A 527 11.69 -2.29 -14.84
C CYS A 527 10.43 -2.52 -15.68
N MET A 528 9.65 -3.57 -15.38
CA MET A 528 8.38 -3.84 -16.06
C MET A 528 7.33 -2.75 -15.81
N THR A 529 7.24 -2.21 -14.58
CA THR A 529 6.32 -1.07 -14.30
C THR A 529 6.69 0.15 -15.13
N CYS A 530 7.99 0.49 -15.20
CA CYS A 530 8.48 1.59 -16.02
C CYS A 530 8.17 1.34 -17.50
N TRP A 531 8.51 0.16 -18.03
CA TRP A 531 8.20 -0.19 -19.41
C TRP A 531 6.70 -0.05 -19.72
N ARG A 532 5.83 -0.57 -18.84
CA ARG A 532 4.37 -0.50 -19.02
C ARG A 532 3.84 0.93 -19.01
N LEU A 533 4.38 1.80 -18.16
CA LEU A 533 3.98 3.22 -18.07
C LEU A 533 4.28 4.00 -19.35
N PHE A 534 5.35 3.66 -20.08
CA PHE A 534 5.74 4.37 -21.31
C PHE A 534 5.33 3.64 -22.60
N SER A 535 5.17 2.32 -22.60
CA SER A 535 4.78 1.56 -23.80
C SER A 535 3.35 1.85 -24.25
N THR A 536 2.46 2.25 -23.34
CA THR A 536 1.09 2.67 -23.67
C THR A 536 1.01 3.91 -24.58
N ASP A 537 2.11 4.67 -24.72
CA ASP A 537 2.20 5.84 -25.61
C ASP A 537 2.74 5.47 -27.00
N MET A 538 3.66 4.50 -27.10
CA MET A 538 4.34 4.17 -28.36
C MET A 538 3.42 3.52 -29.41
N ILE A 539 2.43 2.73 -28.96
CA ILE A 539 1.42 2.11 -29.83
C ILE A 539 0.54 3.17 -30.54
N GLN A 540 0.56 4.42 -30.08
CA GLN A 540 -0.24 5.51 -30.66
C GLN A 540 0.49 6.36 -31.70
N MET A 541 1.79 6.14 -31.91
CA MET A 541 2.58 6.86 -32.92
C MET A 541 2.66 6.13 -34.27
N GLU A 542 2.08 4.93 -34.43
CA GLU A 542 1.94 4.35 -35.77
C GLU A 542 0.98 5.23 -36.59
N PRO A 543 1.45 5.86 -37.68
CA PRO A 543 0.58 6.65 -38.51
C PRO A 543 -0.46 5.73 -39.14
N MET A 544 -1.74 6.10 -39.04
CA MET A 544 -2.80 5.51 -39.85
C MET A 544 -2.30 5.44 -41.29
N LYS A 545 -1.97 4.23 -41.77
CA LYS A 545 -1.69 3.99 -43.17
C LYS A 545 -2.94 4.45 -43.92
N HIS A 546 -2.83 5.61 -44.57
CA HIS A 546 -3.82 6.08 -45.53
C HIS A 546 -4.00 4.96 -46.56
N THR A 547 -5.07 4.19 -46.43
CA THR A 547 -5.61 3.41 -47.53
C THR A 547 -6.08 4.43 -48.57
N LYS A 548 -5.18 4.76 -49.51
CA LYS A 548 -5.57 5.36 -50.77
C LYS A 548 -6.56 4.38 -51.41
N LYS A 549 -7.86 4.70 -51.35
CA LYS A 549 -8.84 4.12 -52.25
C LYS A 549 -8.42 4.52 -53.65
N ALA A 550 -8.02 3.54 -54.45
CA ALA A 550 -8.04 3.67 -55.89
C ALA A 550 -9.51 3.69 -56.31
N GLN A 551 -9.93 4.79 -56.93
CA GLN A 551 -11.02 4.86 -57.90
C GLN A 551 -10.54 5.75 -59.04
#